data_AF-A0A1Q9F2M1-F1
#
_entry.id   AF-A0A1Q9F2M1-F1
#
_cell.length_a   1.000
_cell.length_b   1.000
_cell.length_c   1.000
_cell.angle_alpha   90.00
_cell.angle_beta   90.00
_cell.angle_gamma   90.00
#
_symmetry.space_group_name_H-M   'P 1'
#
loop_
_entity.id
_entity.type
_entity.pdbx_description
1 polymer ?
#
loop_
_entity_poly.entity_id
_entity_poly.type
_entity_poly.pdbx_seq_one_letter_code
_entity_poly.pdbx_strand_id
1 'polypeptide(L)'
;MPRRTLQVRRRTCSVAVCLMLASMLLELGVGFLGELGSPDLSGEKRKAAATRLAEARIALEEALALQAEGASAGLWYQVVTEGEDGIGIRKEPDLKAERVEDLVRGSVFEVDDIVQNEDEPIFLRLKDGRGWVFDLTPIDPETPTVKRLEGVYANGKTVQELEEDVRQARLDLDKIRGARRS
;
A
#
# COMPACT_ATOMS: atom_id res chain seq x y z
N MET A 1 6.28 17.58 34.79
CA MET A 1 5.49 17.89 33.58
C MET A 1 4.98 16.57 33.00
N PRO A 2 3.67 16.28 33.01
CA PRO A 2 3.15 15.05 32.41
C PRO A 2 3.16 15.14 30.88
N ARG A 3 3.82 14.19 30.20
CA ARG A 3 3.83 14.06 28.74
C ARG A 3 2.41 13.78 28.25
N ARG A 4 1.82 14.68 27.46
CA ARG A 4 0.54 14.43 26.76
C ARG A 4 0.82 13.56 25.54
N THR A 5 0.71 12.25 25.71
CA THR A 5 0.71 11.31 24.58
C THR A 5 -0.63 11.43 23.87
N LEU A 6 -0.65 11.99 22.65
CA LEU A 6 -1.83 12.01 21.78
C LEU A 6 -2.09 10.59 21.29
N GLN A 7 -2.89 9.85 22.06
CA GLN A 7 -3.29 8.49 21.69
C GLN A 7 -4.33 8.57 20.57
N VAL A 8 -3.88 8.48 19.31
CA VAL A 8 -4.77 8.35 18.15
C VAL A 8 -5.49 7.02 18.27
N ARG A 9 -6.77 7.05 18.66
CA ARG A 9 -7.61 5.85 18.75
C ARG A 9 -7.78 5.27 17.34
N ARG A 10 -7.04 4.20 17.03
CA ARG A 10 -7.27 3.38 15.84
C ARG A 10 -8.69 2.83 15.91
N ARG A 11 -9.57 3.26 15.00
CA ARG A 11 -10.85 2.60 14.79
C ARG A 11 -10.54 1.24 14.17
N THR A 12 -10.80 0.18 14.92
CA THR A 12 -10.70 -1.19 14.44
C THR A 12 -11.77 -1.39 13.36
N CYS A 13 -11.40 -1.20 12.09
CA CYS A 13 -12.19 -1.74 11.00
C CYS A 13 -12.21 -3.26 11.15
N SER A 14 -13.42 -3.81 11.12
CA SER A 14 -13.73 -5.18 11.51
C SER A 14 -13.04 -6.19 10.58
N VAL A 15 -11.96 -6.81 11.07
CA VAL A 15 -11.21 -7.92 10.43
C VAL A 15 -12.12 -9.11 10.09
N ALA A 16 -13.35 -9.14 10.62
CA ALA A 16 -14.35 -10.17 10.40
C ALA A 16 -14.81 -10.33 8.94
N VAL A 17 -14.69 -9.30 8.09
CA VAL A 17 -15.14 -9.41 6.68
C VAL A 17 -14.09 -10.10 5.78
N CYS A 18 -12.79 -9.91 6.03
CA CYS A 18 -11.73 -10.53 5.22
C CYS A 18 -11.57 -12.05 5.44
N LEU A 19 -11.91 -12.57 6.62
CA LEU A 19 -11.77 -14.00 6.93
C LEU A 19 -12.81 -14.89 6.23
N MET A 20 -13.97 -14.35 5.83
CA MET A 20 -14.99 -15.17 5.16
C MET A 20 -14.68 -15.43 3.67
N LEU A 21 -13.92 -14.57 2.99
CA LEU A 21 -13.58 -14.76 1.58
C LEU A 21 -12.41 -15.73 1.36
N ALA A 22 -11.47 -15.82 2.29
CA ALA A 22 -10.33 -16.74 2.17
C ALA A 22 -10.74 -18.22 2.31
N SER A 23 -11.83 -18.52 3.03
CA SER A 23 -12.24 -19.90 3.29
C SER A 23 -12.96 -20.58 2.12
N MET A 24 -13.44 -19.82 1.13
CA MET A 24 -14.10 -20.38 -0.07
C MET A 24 -13.12 -20.86 -1.15
N LEU A 25 -11.83 -20.51 -1.07
CA LEU A 25 -10.85 -20.87 -2.10
C LEU A 25 -10.10 -22.19 -1.82
N LEU A 26 -10.25 -22.81 -0.65
CA LEU A 26 -9.50 -24.01 -0.27
C LEU A 26 -10.17 -25.35 -0.60
N GLU A 27 -11.46 -25.40 -0.97
CA GLU A 27 -12.17 -26.67 -1.21
C GLU A 27 -12.19 -27.14 -2.68
N LEU A 28 -11.57 -26.42 -3.61
CA LEU A 28 -11.48 -26.85 -5.01
C LEU A 28 -10.20 -27.64 -5.28
N GLY A 29 -10.21 -28.92 -4.87
CA GLY A 29 -9.73 -30.04 -5.68
C GLY A 29 -8.23 -30.13 -5.98
N VAL A 30 -7.49 -30.81 -5.11
CA VAL A 30 -6.18 -31.40 -5.45
C VAL A 30 -6.39 -32.86 -5.83
N GLY A 31 -6.53 -33.12 -7.11
CA GLY A 31 -6.73 -34.49 -7.60
C GLY A 31 -6.56 -34.59 -9.11
N PHE A 32 -5.33 -34.42 -9.62
CA PHE A 32 -4.98 -34.93 -10.94
C PHE A 32 -3.45 -35.00 -11.12
N LEU A 33 -2.88 -36.18 -10.92
CA LEU A 33 -1.51 -36.54 -11.31
C LEU A 33 -1.64 -37.35 -12.61
N GLY A 34 -1.76 -36.65 -13.73
CA GLY A 34 -1.87 -37.24 -15.07
C GLY A 34 -1.12 -36.39 -16.08
N GLU A 35 -0.18 -37.03 -16.77
CA GLU A 35 0.54 -36.66 -18.00
C GLU A 35 0.83 -35.16 -18.26
N LEU A 36 2.12 -34.83 -18.31
CA LEU A 36 2.69 -33.55 -18.73
C LEU A 36 2.46 -33.31 -20.24
N GLY A 37 1.20 -33.09 -20.63
CA GLY A 37 0.88 -32.37 -21.85
C GLY A 37 1.36 -30.94 -21.71
N SER A 38 2.02 -30.41 -22.74
CA SER A 38 2.48 -29.02 -22.79
C SER A 38 1.36 -28.08 -22.29
N PRO A 39 1.59 -27.29 -21.22
CA PRO A 39 0.53 -26.47 -20.64
C PRO A 39 -0.05 -25.59 -21.73
N ASP A 40 -1.37 -25.59 -21.87
CA ASP A 40 -2.08 -24.63 -22.73
C ASP A 40 -1.85 -23.23 -22.14
N LEU A 41 -0.73 -22.62 -22.54
CA LEU A 41 -0.28 -21.29 -22.13
C LEU A 41 -1.36 -20.22 -22.39
N SER A 42 -2.36 -20.51 -23.24
CA SER A 42 -3.48 -19.61 -23.51
C SER A 42 -4.51 -19.59 -22.37
N GLY A 43 -4.73 -20.72 -21.70
CA GLY A 43 -5.64 -20.82 -20.55
C GLY A 43 -5.08 -20.12 -19.32
N GLU A 44 -3.80 -20.34 -19.03
CA GLU A 44 -3.13 -19.75 -17.88
C GLU A 44 -3.05 -18.21 -17.96
N LYS A 45 -2.68 -17.67 -19.13
CA LYS A 45 -2.64 -16.21 -19.37
C LYS A 45 -4.02 -15.56 -19.19
N ARG A 46 -5.10 -16.22 -19.63
CA ARG A 46 -6.48 -15.72 -19.40
C ARG A 46 -6.85 -15.72 -17.94
N LYS A 47 -6.52 -16.79 -17.22
CA LYS A 47 -6.76 -16.89 -15.78
C LYS A 47 -6.03 -15.78 -15.05
N ALA A 48 -4.74 -15.57 -15.32
CA ALA A 48 -3.94 -14.50 -14.73
C ALA A 48 -4.50 -13.10 -15.02
N ALA A 49 -4.88 -12.81 -16.28
CA ALA A 49 -5.48 -11.52 -16.65
C ALA A 49 -6.84 -11.29 -15.98
N ALA A 50 -7.69 -12.33 -15.88
CA ALA A 50 -8.97 -12.26 -15.19
C ALA A 50 -8.79 -12.03 -13.68
N THR A 51 -7.83 -12.72 -13.05
CA THR A 51 -7.47 -12.50 -11.65
C THR A 51 -7.02 -11.06 -11.42
N ARG A 52 -6.09 -10.55 -12.23
CA ARG A 52 -5.61 -9.16 -12.13
C ARG A 52 -6.74 -8.13 -12.26
N LEU A 53 -7.68 -8.36 -13.18
CA LEU A 53 -8.86 -7.50 -13.33
C LEU A 53 -9.76 -7.55 -12.09
N ALA A 54 -9.96 -8.73 -11.50
CA ALA A 54 -10.76 -8.87 -10.28
C ALA A 54 -10.10 -8.14 -9.10
N GLU A 55 -8.80 -8.33 -8.89
CA GLU A 55 -8.02 -7.67 -7.84
C GLU A 55 -8.05 -6.13 -7.99
N ALA A 56 -7.84 -5.62 -9.20
CA ALA A 56 -7.89 -4.18 -9.45
C ALA A 56 -9.29 -3.59 -9.17
N ARG A 57 -10.36 -4.32 -9.51
CA ARG A 57 -11.74 -3.88 -9.23
C ARG A 57 -12.05 -3.84 -7.74
N ILE A 58 -11.63 -4.87 -6.99
CA ILE A 58 -11.79 -4.91 -5.54
C ILE A 58 -11.06 -3.71 -4.91
N ALA A 59 -9.81 -3.47 -5.30
CA ALA A 59 -9.03 -2.35 -4.78
C ALA A 59 -9.69 -0.98 -5.09
N LEU A 60 -10.23 -0.80 -6.29
CA LEU A 60 -10.96 0.41 -6.66
C LEU A 60 -12.26 0.57 -5.85
N GLU A 61 -13.02 -0.49 -5.67
CA GLU A 61 -14.28 -0.48 -4.90
C GLU A 61 -14.03 -0.14 -3.42
N GLU A 62 -13.01 -0.75 -2.81
CA GLU A 62 -12.57 -0.43 -1.45
C GLU A 62 -12.14 1.04 -1.33
N ALA A 63 -11.37 1.55 -2.30
CA ALA A 63 -10.94 2.94 -2.31
C ALA A 63 -12.12 3.92 -2.41
N LEU A 64 -13.10 3.64 -3.28
CA LEU A 64 -14.30 4.45 -3.43
C LEU A 64 -15.18 4.43 -2.18
N ALA A 65 -15.31 3.28 -1.52
CA ALA A 65 -16.05 3.17 -0.25
C ALA A 65 -15.42 4.04 0.84
N LEU A 66 -14.09 3.96 1.00
CA LEU A 66 -13.35 4.79 1.95
C LEU A 66 -13.46 6.28 1.62
N GLN A 67 -13.37 6.64 0.33
CA GLN A 67 -13.57 8.02 -0.12
C GLN A 67 -14.95 8.56 0.26
N ALA A 68 -16.01 7.77 0.07
CA ALA A 68 -17.37 8.16 0.39
C ALA A 68 -17.58 8.38 1.90
N GLU A 69 -16.86 7.65 2.75
CA GLU A 69 -16.84 7.84 4.20
C GLU A 69 -15.98 9.05 4.63
N GLY A 70 -15.26 9.68 3.70
CA GLY A 70 -14.26 10.70 4.01
C GLY A 70 -13.07 10.14 4.80
N ALA A 71 -12.90 8.83 4.80
CA ALA A 71 -11.81 8.13 5.47
C ALA A 71 -10.68 7.87 4.47
N SER A 72 -9.45 8.23 4.81
CA SER A 72 -8.29 7.67 4.11
C SER A 72 -8.03 6.26 4.65
N ALA A 73 -7.59 5.34 3.79
CA ALA A 73 -7.29 3.94 4.18
C ALA A 73 -6.18 3.81 5.23
N GLY A 74 -5.43 4.89 5.47
CA GLY A 74 -4.30 4.95 6.37
C GLY A 74 -3.68 6.34 6.38
N LEU A 75 -2.54 6.46 7.07
CA LEU A 75 -1.70 7.65 7.06
C LEU A 75 -0.58 7.43 6.05
N TRP A 76 -0.77 7.90 4.83
CA TRP A 76 0.19 7.73 3.74
C TRP A 76 1.12 8.93 3.62
N TYR A 77 2.40 8.66 3.42
CA TYR A 77 3.45 9.67 3.25
C TYR A 77 4.30 9.35 2.03
N GLN A 78 4.77 10.40 1.35
CA GLN A 78 5.73 10.31 0.26
C GLN A 78 7.05 10.94 0.68
N VAL A 79 8.17 10.28 0.37
CA VAL A 79 9.51 10.85 0.55
C VAL A 79 9.73 11.95 -0.49
N VAL A 80 9.93 13.19 -0.04
CA VAL A 80 10.12 14.36 -0.92
C VAL A 80 11.50 15.03 -0.77
N THR A 81 12.38 14.44 0.05
CA THR A 81 13.74 14.94 0.28
C THR A 81 14.48 15.30 -1.00
N GLU A 82 15.25 16.37 -0.96
CA GLU A 82 16.03 16.86 -2.11
C GLU A 82 17.31 16.04 -2.35
N GLY A 83 17.83 15.37 -1.32
CA GLY A 83 19.05 14.57 -1.40
C GLY A 83 18.90 13.27 -2.19
N GLU A 84 19.97 12.84 -2.85
CA GLU A 84 20.03 11.56 -3.58
C GLU A 84 19.96 10.35 -2.64
N ASP A 85 20.44 10.49 -1.41
CA ASP A 85 20.54 9.42 -0.41
C ASP A 85 19.18 9.02 0.22
N GLY A 86 18.10 9.71 -0.15
CA GLY A 86 16.76 9.41 0.37
C GLY A 86 16.65 9.68 1.89
N ILE A 87 15.79 8.91 2.55
CA ILE A 87 15.56 9.00 3.99
C ILE A 87 15.86 7.69 4.70
N GLY A 88 16.65 7.75 5.78
CA GLY A 88 17.04 6.56 6.54
C GLY A 88 15.97 6.10 7.51
N ILE A 89 15.65 4.81 7.47
CA ILE A 89 14.84 4.10 8.45
C ILE A 89 15.71 3.80 9.68
N ARG A 90 15.16 4.06 10.88
CA ARG A 90 15.80 3.90 12.19
C ARG A 90 15.10 2.82 13.01
N LYS A 91 15.83 2.09 13.86
CA LYS A 91 15.21 1.08 14.76
C LYS A 91 14.29 1.68 15.81
N GLU A 92 14.60 2.90 16.28
CA GLU A 92 13.90 3.60 17.36
C GLU A 92 13.57 5.04 16.93
N PRO A 93 12.60 5.72 17.58
CA PRO A 93 12.27 7.12 17.33
C PRO A 93 13.33 8.06 17.93
N ASP A 94 14.58 7.91 17.51
CA ASP A 94 15.73 8.73 17.89
C ASP A 94 16.62 8.99 16.67
N LEU A 95 17.12 10.22 16.52
CA LEU A 95 18.09 10.58 15.47
C LEU A 95 19.41 9.80 15.58
N LYS A 96 19.77 9.37 16.79
CA LYS A 96 20.98 8.59 17.07
C LYS A 96 20.77 7.08 16.97
N ALA A 97 19.54 6.61 16.77
CA ALA A 97 19.26 5.20 16.64
C ALA A 97 19.96 4.60 15.40
N GLU A 98 20.19 3.29 15.45
CA GLU A 98 20.81 2.54 14.35
C GLU A 98 19.98 2.69 13.07
N ARG A 99 20.66 3.04 11.97
CA ARG A 99 20.08 3.11 10.62
C ARG A 99 20.03 1.71 10.04
N VAL A 100 18.85 1.30 9.55
CA VAL A 100 18.59 -0.05 9.05
C VAL A 100 18.60 -0.11 7.53
N GLU A 101 17.84 0.77 6.89
CA GLU A 101 17.60 0.80 5.44
C GLU A 101 17.31 2.23 5.00
N ASP A 102 17.31 2.49 3.70
CA ASP A 102 17.02 3.78 3.10
C ASP A 102 15.78 3.72 2.21
N LEU A 103 14.91 4.70 2.35
CA LEU A 103 13.78 4.92 1.43
C LEU A 103 14.19 5.95 0.38
N VAL A 104 14.08 5.54 -0.87
CA VAL A 104 14.40 6.37 -2.03
C VAL A 104 13.40 7.51 -2.17
N ARG A 105 13.84 8.66 -2.69
CA ARG A 105 12.98 9.78 -3.05
C ARG A 105 11.80 9.31 -3.92
N GLY A 106 10.60 9.81 -3.61
CA GLY A 106 9.36 9.46 -4.30
C GLY A 106 8.67 8.20 -3.77
N SER A 107 9.34 7.42 -2.91
CA SER A 107 8.73 6.24 -2.27
C SER A 107 7.52 6.64 -1.43
N VAL A 108 6.45 5.85 -1.51
CA VAL A 108 5.22 6.03 -0.75
C VAL A 108 5.13 4.93 0.29
N PHE A 109 4.84 5.29 1.54
CA PHE A 109 4.75 4.34 2.65
C PHE A 109 3.60 4.66 3.59
N GLU A 110 3.11 3.63 4.27
CA GLU A 110 2.03 3.75 5.24
C GLU A 110 2.60 3.84 6.66
N VAL A 111 2.07 4.77 7.43
CA VAL A 111 2.45 5.03 8.82
C VAL A 111 1.36 4.52 9.74
N ASP A 112 1.77 3.83 10.81
CA ASP A 112 0.84 3.31 11.80
C ASP A 112 0.85 4.13 13.10
N ASP A 113 1.95 4.80 13.42
CA ASP A 113 2.13 5.58 14.64
C ASP A 113 2.95 6.85 14.39
N ILE A 114 2.65 7.90 15.16
CA ILE A 114 3.29 9.21 15.04
C ILE A 114 3.69 9.67 16.43
N VAL A 115 5.00 9.89 16.62
CA VAL A 115 5.57 10.46 17.82
C VAL A 115 6.04 11.88 17.49
N GLN A 116 5.37 12.86 18.06
CA GLN A 116 5.72 14.27 17.92
C GLN A 116 6.04 14.84 19.30
N ASN A 117 7.25 15.36 19.46
CA ASN A 117 7.66 16.14 20.62
C ASN A 117 7.78 17.62 20.21
N GLU A 118 7.69 18.53 21.18
CA GLU A 118 7.87 19.97 20.93
C GLU A 118 9.33 20.25 20.54
N ASP A 119 9.54 21.08 19.52
CA ASP A 119 10.86 21.48 18.99
C ASP A 119 11.76 20.31 18.50
N GLU A 120 11.18 19.14 18.28
CA GLU A 120 11.88 17.95 17.79
C GLU A 120 11.30 17.46 16.45
N PRO A 121 12.05 16.65 15.68
CA PRO A 121 11.53 15.99 14.49
C PRO A 121 10.31 15.12 14.82
N ILE A 122 9.39 15.00 13.88
CA ILE A 122 8.29 14.04 14.01
C ILE A 122 8.81 12.66 13.61
N PHE A 123 8.62 11.65 14.46
CA PHE A 123 8.94 10.27 14.13
C PHE A 123 7.69 9.52 13.69
N LEU A 124 7.77 8.90 12.51
CA LEU A 124 6.72 8.16 11.85
C LEU A 124 7.10 6.68 11.84
N ARG A 125 6.30 5.83 12.50
CA ARG A 125 6.51 4.38 12.47
C ARG A 125 5.91 3.78 11.21
N LEU A 126 6.72 3.03 10.47
CA LEU A 126 6.25 2.32 9.28
C LEU A 126 5.35 1.15 9.68
N LYS A 127 4.20 1.03 9.01
CA LYS A 127 3.24 -0.06 9.26
C LYS A 127 3.80 -1.45 8.95
N ASP A 128 4.80 -1.54 8.08
CA ASP A 128 5.49 -2.79 7.73
C ASP A 128 6.40 -3.33 8.87
N GLY A 129 6.66 -2.53 9.90
CA GLY A 129 7.51 -2.91 11.03
C GLY A 129 9.02 -2.79 10.78
N ARG A 130 9.45 -2.18 9.67
CA ARG A 130 10.89 -1.97 9.38
C ARG A 130 11.55 -0.94 10.30
N GLY A 131 10.78 -0.02 10.86
CA GLY A 131 11.27 0.94 11.85
C GLY A 131 10.56 2.30 11.79
N TRP A 132 11.36 3.34 12.02
CA TRP A 132 10.94 4.73 12.17
C TRP A 132 11.61 5.63 11.14
N VAL A 133 10.85 6.58 10.64
CA VAL A 133 11.28 7.62 9.70
C VAL A 133 11.09 8.96 10.39
N PHE A 134 11.94 9.95 10.15
CA PHE A 134 11.79 11.27 10.80
C PHE A 134 11.42 12.35 9.79
N ASP A 135 10.62 13.31 10.21
CA ASP A 135 10.23 14.48 9.43
C ASP A 135 10.75 15.75 10.09
N LEU A 136 11.53 16.52 9.34
CA LEU A 136 12.11 17.78 9.80
C LEU A 136 11.23 18.99 9.49
N THR A 137 10.06 18.82 8.87
CA THR A 137 9.15 19.95 8.55
C THR A 137 8.87 20.91 9.72
N PRO A 138 8.72 20.48 11.00
CA PRO A 138 8.54 21.41 12.10
C PRO A 138 9.76 22.30 12.39
N ILE A 139 10.95 21.84 12.05
CA ILE A 139 12.23 22.53 12.30
C ILE A 139 12.60 23.39 11.09
N ASP A 140 12.48 22.82 9.89
CA ASP A 140 12.73 23.50 8.61
C ASP A 140 11.52 23.31 7.68
N PRO A 141 10.56 24.26 7.69
CA PRO A 141 9.39 24.20 6.83
C PRO A 141 9.69 24.35 5.32
N GLU A 142 10.84 24.93 4.96
CA GLU A 142 11.22 25.14 3.56
C GLU A 142 11.67 23.84 2.90
N THR A 143 12.21 22.92 3.69
CA THR A 143 12.79 21.65 3.22
C THR A 143 12.08 20.44 3.85
N PRO A 144 10.79 20.20 3.53
CA PRO A 144 10.06 19.06 4.09
C PRO A 144 10.71 17.75 3.65
N THR A 145 10.83 16.80 4.58
CA THR A 145 11.45 15.51 4.25
C THR A 145 10.43 14.52 3.70
N VAL A 146 9.20 14.59 4.22
CA VAL A 146 8.07 13.77 3.80
C VAL A 146 6.84 14.65 3.57
N LYS A 147 6.01 14.25 2.61
CA LYS A 147 4.73 14.90 2.31
C LYS A 147 3.61 13.94 2.62
N ARG A 148 2.67 14.37 3.47
CA ARG A 148 1.43 13.60 3.70
C ARG A 148 0.61 13.57 2.41
N LEU A 149 0.18 12.37 2.03
CA LEU A 149 -0.70 12.17 0.89
C LEU A 149 -2.15 12.04 1.38
N GLU A 150 -3.03 12.84 0.80
CA GLU A 150 -4.47 12.78 1.02
C GLU A 150 -5.15 12.04 -0.15
N GLY A 151 -6.26 11.36 0.12
CA GLY A 151 -6.98 10.62 -0.92
C GLY A 151 -6.18 9.47 -1.55
N VAL A 152 -5.21 8.93 -0.79
CA VAL A 152 -4.44 7.75 -1.17
C VAL A 152 -4.98 6.53 -0.42
N TYR A 153 -5.17 5.45 -1.18
CA TYR A 153 -5.81 4.22 -0.74
C TYR A 153 -4.84 3.05 -0.84
N ALA A 154 -5.35 1.84 -1.13
CA ALA A 154 -4.57 0.63 -1.18
C ALA A 154 -3.28 0.79 -2.00
N ASN A 155 -2.15 0.38 -1.41
CA ASN A 155 -0.82 0.37 -2.03
C ASN A 155 -0.29 1.75 -2.47
N GLY A 156 -0.73 2.83 -1.81
CA GLY A 156 -0.22 4.16 -2.12
C GLY A 156 -0.80 4.76 -3.42
N LYS A 157 -1.83 4.13 -4.01
CA LYS A 157 -2.49 4.60 -5.23
C LYS A 157 -3.70 5.47 -4.93
N THR A 158 -3.91 6.47 -5.78
CA THR A 158 -5.13 7.26 -5.84
C THR A 158 -6.27 6.49 -6.52
N VAL A 159 -7.51 6.95 -6.36
CA VAL A 159 -8.67 6.39 -7.09
C VAL A 159 -8.43 6.44 -8.60
N GLN A 160 -7.87 7.53 -9.12
CA GLN A 160 -7.61 7.69 -10.56
C GLN A 160 -6.61 6.65 -11.08
N GLU A 161 -5.55 6.37 -10.34
CA GLU A 161 -4.58 5.33 -10.71
C GLU A 161 -5.19 3.93 -10.65
N LEU A 162 -6.05 3.65 -9.66
CA LEU A 162 -6.78 2.39 -9.57
C LEU A 162 -7.79 2.22 -10.72
N GLU A 163 -8.47 3.28 -11.14
CA GLU A 163 -9.33 3.27 -12.33
C GLU A 163 -8.54 2.95 -13.60
N GLU A 164 -7.34 3.52 -13.74
CA GLU A 164 -6.44 3.21 -14.86
C GLU A 164 -5.97 1.75 -14.82
N ASP A 165 -5.63 1.23 -13.64
CA ASP A 165 -5.28 -0.19 -13.49
C ASP A 165 -6.42 -1.12 -13.93
N VAL A 166 -7.66 -0.81 -13.55
CA VAL A 166 -8.84 -1.57 -13.98
C VAL A 166 -9.02 -1.49 -15.49
N ARG A 167 -8.86 -0.29 -16.07
CA ARG A 167 -8.95 -0.05 -17.51
C ARG A 167 -7.89 -0.87 -18.27
N GLN A 168 -6.65 -0.80 -17.82
CA GLN A 168 -5.53 -1.51 -18.44
C GLN A 168 -5.70 -3.04 -18.32
N ALA A 169 -6.08 -3.55 -17.14
CA ALA A 169 -6.34 -4.97 -16.93
C ALA A 169 -7.47 -5.50 -17.84
N ARG A 170 -8.50 -4.67 -18.09
CA ARG A 170 -9.58 -5.01 -19.02
C ARG A 170 -9.10 -5.08 -20.46
N LEU A 171 -8.30 -4.11 -20.92
CA LEU A 171 -7.72 -4.11 -22.26
C LEU A 171 -6.85 -5.34 -22.49
N ASP A 172 -6.07 -5.75 -21.49
CA ASP A 172 -5.21 -6.93 -21.59
C ASP A 172 -6.04 -8.22 -21.69
N LEU A 173 -7.13 -8.34 -20.93
CA LEU A 173 -8.05 -9.47 -21.05
C LEU A 173 -8.71 -9.54 -22.43
N ASP A 174 -9.12 -8.40 -22.99
CA ASP A 174 -9.76 -8.33 -24.31
C ASP A 174 -8.77 -8.67 -25.43
N LYS A 175 -7.50 -8.22 -25.35
CA LYS A 175 -6.43 -8.63 -26.27
C LYS A 175 -6.25 -10.15 -26.30
N ILE A 176 -6.22 -10.79 -25.13
CA ILE A 176 -6.04 -12.26 -25.01
C ILE A 176 -7.28 -13.02 -25.55
N ARG A 177 -8.47 -12.44 -25.47
CA ARG A 177 -9.70 -13.00 -26.05
C ARG A 177 -9.75 -12.85 -27.56
N GLY A 178 -9.32 -11.69 -28.08
CA GLY A 178 -9.27 -11.39 -29.51
C GLY A 178 -8.31 -12.29 -30.29
N ALA A 179 -7.14 -12.58 -29.71
CA ALA A 179 -6.11 -13.44 -30.32
C ALA A 179 -6.56 -14.89 -30.62
N ARG A 180 -7.75 -15.31 -30.16
CA ARG A 180 -8.30 -16.65 -30.44
C ARG A 180 -9.22 -16.69 -31.67
N ARG A 181 -9.60 -15.53 -32.22
CA ARG A 181 -10.55 -15.44 -33.34
C ARG A 181 -9.87 -15.27 -34.70
N SER A 182 -8.56 -15.03 -34.71
CA SER A 182 -7.69 -14.95 -35.90
C SER A 182 -6.96 -16.27 -36.11
#